data_AF-A0A180GAI8-F1
#
_entry.id   AF-A0A180GAI8-F1
#
_cell.length_a   1.000
_cell.length_b   1.000
_cell.length_c   1.000
_cell.angle_alpha   90.00
_cell.angle_beta   90.00
_cell.angle_gamma   90.00
#
_symmetry.space_group_name_H-M   'P 1'
#
loop_
_entity.id
_entity.type
_entity.pdbx_description
1 polymer ?
#
loop_
_entity_poly.entity_id
_entity_poly.type
_entity_poly.pdbx_seq_one_letter_code
_entity_poly.pdbx_strand_id
1 'polypeptide(L)'
;RRLVGKKQWIGTTEVYVALCRLGLRCQIVDFPSPSGPNGQHTKLMQWIENYFRSASNPADKGPSAITTTTRFPLYFQHDGHSRTIIGIETDAKLQPQLLILDPAKKVAPPLRKLSEQMSAAESAPAQPGRPVDTTTPASAGSVGPTRARKAPELDLHAHPKLLGAHRLTLKELSKKKQYQILYVLDHVPKPATADPDQPKFHTIRSLRIV
;
A
#
# COMPACT_ATOMS: atom_id res chain seq x y z
N ARG A 1 -6.22 16.89 26.57
CA ARG A 1 -5.54 18.01 25.88
C ARG A 1 -6.26 18.28 24.55
N ARG A 2 -6.46 19.54 24.14
CA ARG A 2 -7.13 19.91 22.87
C ARG A 2 -6.15 19.93 21.69
N LEU A 3 -6.46 19.22 20.60
CA LEU A 3 -5.65 19.15 19.36
C LEU A 3 -6.13 20.12 18.26
N VAL A 4 -7.42 20.46 18.23
CA VAL A 4 -8.01 21.35 17.21
C VAL A 4 -7.27 22.68 17.16
N GLY A 5 -6.83 23.08 15.96
CA GLY A 5 -6.09 24.32 15.72
C GLY A 5 -4.60 24.26 16.06
N LYS A 6 -4.03 23.08 16.32
CA LYS A 6 -2.62 22.91 16.71
C LYS A 6 -1.84 22.04 15.73
N LYS A 7 -0.51 22.19 15.77
CA LYS A 7 0.47 21.38 15.01
C LYS A 7 1.10 20.27 15.85
N GLN A 8 0.36 19.77 16.84
CA GLN A 8 0.86 18.74 17.74
C GLN A 8 1.01 17.43 16.98
N TRP A 9 2.16 16.78 17.12
CA TRP A 9 2.35 15.43 16.59
C TRP A 9 1.44 14.44 17.32
N ILE A 10 0.91 13.50 16.54
CA ILE A 10 0.12 12.37 17.02
C ILE A 10 0.86 11.08 16.72
N GLY A 11 0.51 10.02 17.43
CA GLY A 11 1.03 8.69 17.22
C GLY A 11 -0.08 7.65 17.03
N THR A 12 0.35 6.40 17.09
CA THR A 12 -0.50 5.22 16.90
C THR A 12 -1.71 5.19 17.82
N THR A 13 -1.58 5.69 19.06
CA THR A 13 -2.66 5.74 20.06
C THR A 13 -3.78 6.72 19.70
N GLU A 14 -3.45 7.91 19.20
CA GLU A 14 -4.47 8.88 18.78
C GLU A 14 -5.21 8.39 17.53
N VAL A 15 -4.49 7.75 16.60
CA VAL A 15 -5.09 7.14 15.41
C VAL A 15 -6.01 5.99 15.79
N TYR A 16 -5.60 5.14 16.74
CA TYR A 16 -6.44 4.07 17.30
C TYR A 16 -7.76 4.62 17.85
N VAL A 17 -7.69 5.61 18.74
CA VAL A 17 -8.89 6.20 19.34
C VAL A 17 -9.79 6.82 18.28
N ALA A 18 -9.22 7.51 17.29
CA ALA A 18 -9.99 8.13 16.21
C ALA A 18 -10.73 7.07 15.36
N LEU A 19 -10.04 6.02 14.92
CA LEU A 19 -10.63 4.96 14.11
C LEU A 19 -11.70 4.18 14.88
N CYS A 20 -11.42 3.82 16.13
CA CYS A 20 -12.41 3.12 16.96
C CYS A 20 -13.62 3.99 17.29
N ARG A 21 -13.45 5.32 17.41
CA ARG A 21 -14.58 6.25 17.56
C ARG A 21 -15.47 6.32 16.31
N LEU A 22 -14.90 6.02 15.14
CA LEU A 22 -15.60 5.87 13.85
C LEU A 22 -16.16 4.44 13.64
N GLY A 23 -16.04 3.57 14.64
CA GLY A 23 -16.57 2.20 14.61
C GLY A 23 -15.60 1.15 14.07
N LEU A 24 -14.41 1.52 13.60
CA LEU A 24 -13.44 0.56 13.08
C LEU A 24 -12.74 -0.20 14.21
N ARG A 25 -12.80 -1.54 14.16
CA ARG A 25 -11.98 -2.37 15.06
C ARG A 25 -10.54 -2.35 14.57
N CYS A 26 -9.64 -1.91 15.43
CA CYS A 26 -8.21 -1.84 15.14
C CYS A 26 -7.41 -2.50 16.26
N GLN A 27 -6.15 -2.81 15.99
CA GLN A 27 -5.20 -3.28 16.99
C GLN A 27 -3.83 -2.64 16.77
N ILE A 28 -3.14 -2.37 17.88
CA ILE A 28 -1.77 -1.87 17.89
C ILE A 28 -0.82 -3.05 18.12
N VAL A 29 0.28 -3.10 17.37
CA VAL A 29 1.39 -4.04 17.55
C VAL A 29 2.67 -3.25 17.80
N ASP A 30 3.34 -3.56 18.90
CA ASP A 30 4.59 -2.93 19.30
C ASP A 30 5.78 -3.85 19.00
N PHE A 31 6.78 -3.27 18.34
CA PHE A 31 8.10 -3.85 18.10
C PHE A 31 9.13 -3.00 18.86
N PRO A 32 9.39 -3.29 20.13
CA PRO A 32 10.10 -2.39 21.05
C PRO A 32 11.62 -2.37 20.83
N SER A 33 12.16 -3.36 20.12
CA SER A 33 13.59 -3.50 19.86
C SER A 33 13.82 -4.28 18.56
N PRO A 34 15.02 -4.16 17.94
CA PRO A 34 15.43 -5.08 16.90
C PRO A 34 15.33 -6.53 17.34
N SER A 35 15.04 -7.42 16.38
CA SER A 35 14.79 -8.86 16.60
C SER A 35 15.76 -9.76 15.82
N GLY A 36 16.74 -9.18 15.15
CA GLY A 36 17.77 -9.88 14.38
C GLY A 36 19.16 -9.23 14.52
N PRO A 37 20.18 -9.84 13.90
CA PRO A 37 21.56 -9.34 13.96
C PRO A 37 21.66 -7.93 13.37
N ASN A 38 22.71 -7.18 13.74
CA ASN A 38 23.00 -5.85 13.19
C ASN A 38 21.83 -4.84 13.35
N GLY A 39 20.99 -5.00 14.38
CA GLY A 39 19.85 -4.14 14.61
C GLY A 39 18.70 -4.34 13.62
N GLN A 40 18.62 -5.50 12.96
CA GLN A 40 17.51 -5.81 12.04
C GLN A 40 16.19 -6.08 12.77
N HIS A 41 15.09 -5.67 12.13
CA HIS A 41 13.73 -5.89 12.61
C HIS A 41 13.08 -7.07 11.86
N THR A 42 13.63 -8.27 12.05
CA THR A 42 13.20 -9.49 11.31
C THR A 42 11.77 -9.91 11.67
N LYS A 43 11.38 -9.86 12.95
CA LYS A 43 10.00 -10.17 13.38
C LYS A 43 8.98 -9.18 12.85
N LEU A 44 9.34 -7.89 12.75
CA LEU A 44 8.50 -6.87 12.09
C LEU A 44 8.25 -7.23 10.63
N MET A 45 9.33 -7.54 9.90
CA MET A 45 9.23 -7.90 8.49
C MET A 45 8.36 -9.15 8.29
N GLN A 46 8.61 -10.20 9.08
CA GLN A 46 7.85 -11.45 9.04
C GLN A 46 6.37 -11.23 9.39
N TRP A 47 6.07 -10.39 10.38
CA TRP A 47 4.70 -10.07 10.77
C TRP A 47 3.94 -9.39 9.63
N ILE A 48 4.56 -8.41 8.96
CA ILE A 48 3.96 -7.71 7.82
C ILE A 48 3.75 -8.65 6.64
N GLU A 49 4.73 -9.51 6.35
CA GLU A 49 4.62 -10.52 5.29
C GLU A 49 3.43 -11.46 5.53
N ASN A 50 3.30 -11.98 6.75
CA ASN A 50 2.18 -12.82 7.14
C ASN A 50 0.84 -12.06 7.09
N TYR A 51 0.82 -10.79 7.49
CA TYR A 51 -0.37 -9.95 7.42
C TYR A 51 -0.95 -9.91 6.00
N PHE A 52 -0.14 -9.56 5.00
CA PHE A 52 -0.60 -9.47 3.61
C PHE A 52 -0.82 -10.85 2.97
N ARG A 53 -0.01 -11.86 3.29
CA ARG A 53 -0.18 -13.23 2.76
C ARG A 53 -1.41 -13.95 3.30
N SER A 54 -1.83 -13.68 4.54
CA SER A 54 -2.94 -14.40 5.18
C SER A 54 -4.31 -14.22 4.53
N ALA A 55 -4.48 -13.24 3.63
CA ALA A 55 -5.73 -13.01 2.91
C ALA A 55 -5.60 -13.21 1.39
N SER A 56 -4.48 -13.77 0.92
CA SER A 56 -4.40 -14.23 -0.47
C SER A 56 -5.09 -15.58 -0.60
N ASN A 57 -6.05 -15.72 -1.51
CA ASN A 57 -6.61 -17.04 -1.79
C ASN A 57 -5.54 -17.93 -2.44
N PRO A 58 -5.36 -19.18 -1.98
CA PRO A 58 -4.47 -20.13 -2.65
C PRO A 58 -4.85 -20.39 -4.11
N ALA A 59 -6.11 -20.15 -4.48
CA ALA A 59 -6.63 -20.26 -5.85
C ALA A 59 -6.23 -19.08 -6.76
N ASP A 60 -5.81 -17.95 -6.19
CA ASP A 60 -5.32 -16.77 -6.94
C ASP A 60 -3.83 -16.92 -7.32
N LYS A 61 -3.22 -18.09 -7.06
CA LYS A 61 -1.89 -18.46 -7.55
C LYS A 61 -1.94 -18.79 -9.05
N GLY A 62 -2.42 -17.84 -9.85
CA GLY A 62 -2.15 -17.83 -11.28
C GLY A 62 -0.65 -17.62 -11.54
N PRO A 63 -0.22 -17.61 -12.82
CA PRO A 63 1.18 -17.37 -13.19
C PRO A 63 1.69 -15.94 -12.90
N SER A 64 0.87 -15.11 -12.25
CA SER A 64 1.20 -13.72 -11.94
C SER A 64 2.18 -13.65 -10.77
N ALA A 65 3.29 -12.92 -10.96
CA ALA A 65 4.23 -12.56 -9.90
C ALA A 65 3.63 -11.60 -8.85
N ILE A 66 2.40 -11.12 -9.06
CA ILE A 66 1.70 -10.18 -8.21
C ILE A 66 0.44 -10.83 -7.64
N THR A 67 0.34 -10.85 -6.30
CA THR A 67 -0.86 -11.25 -5.57
C THR A 67 -1.51 -10.03 -4.95
N THR A 68 -2.77 -9.76 -5.31
CA THR A 68 -3.58 -8.71 -4.68
C THR A 68 -4.24 -9.25 -3.42
N THR A 69 -4.59 -8.34 -2.50
CA THR A 69 -5.20 -8.70 -1.21
C THR A 69 -6.26 -7.69 -0.82
N THR A 70 -7.26 -8.14 -0.07
CA THR A 70 -8.31 -7.29 0.51
C THR A 70 -7.93 -6.73 1.88
N ARG A 71 -6.69 -6.96 2.35
CA ARG A 71 -6.16 -6.39 3.59
C ARG A 71 -6.04 -4.88 3.49
N PHE A 72 -6.32 -4.20 4.61
CA PHE A 72 -6.14 -2.75 4.71
C PHE A 72 -4.65 -2.38 4.74
N PRO A 73 -4.29 -1.18 4.28
CA PRO A 73 -2.97 -0.62 4.55
C PRO A 73 -2.68 -0.51 6.05
N LEU A 74 -1.40 -0.60 6.42
CA LEU A 74 -0.95 -0.53 7.80
C LEU A 74 -0.48 0.88 8.14
N TYR A 75 -0.96 1.45 9.25
CA TYR A 75 -0.35 2.64 9.84
C TYR A 75 0.97 2.23 10.51
N PHE A 76 2.07 2.86 10.12
CA PHE A 76 3.43 2.45 10.50
C PHE A 76 4.17 3.62 11.15
N GLN A 77 4.46 3.49 12.45
CA GLN A 77 5.04 4.53 13.28
C GLN A 77 6.45 4.14 13.73
N HIS A 78 7.33 5.12 13.76
CA HIS A 78 8.52 5.11 14.63
C HIS A 78 8.70 6.49 15.25
N ASP A 79 9.75 6.66 16.03
CA ASP A 79 10.07 7.97 16.61
C ASP A 79 10.27 9.04 15.52
N GLY A 80 9.51 10.12 15.65
CA GLY A 80 9.53 11.30 14.80
C GLY A 80 8.80 11.24 13.46
N HIS A 81 8.24 10.10 13.03
CA HIS A 81 7.53 10.03 11.74
C HIS A 81 6.58 8.83 11.62
N SER A 82 5.53 8.99 10.82
CA SER A 82 4.61 7.93 10.45
C SER A 82 4.45 7.82 8.94
N ARG A 83 4.19 6.60 8.49
CA ARG A 83 4.08 6.20 7.09
C ARG A 83 2.97 5.15 6.95
N THR A 84 2.61 4.82 5.71
CA THR A 84 1.61 3.78 5.43
C THR A 84 2.24 2.66 4.63
N ILE A 85 2.17 1.42 5.13
CA ILE A 85 2.59 0.23 4.38
C ILE A 85 1.40 -0.25 3.55
N ILE A 86 1.59 -0.39 2.24
CA ILE A 86 0.57 -0.84 1.30
C ILE A 86 0.83 -2.24 0.74
N GLY A 87 1.98 -2.83 1.05
CA GLY A 87 2.34 -4.17 0.61
C GLY A 87 3.79 -4.52 0.90
N ILE A 88 4.20 -5.67 0.38
CA ILE A 88 5.55 -6.21 0.48
C ILE A 88 5.93 -6.82 -0.86
N GLU A 89 7.17 -6.64 -1.29
CA GLU A 89 7.75 -7.29 -2.45
C GLU A 89 9.00 -8.07 -2.04
N THR A 90 9.34 -9.08 -2.83
CA THR A 90 10.60 -9.82 -2.73
C THR A 90 11.40 -9.53 -3.99
N ASP A 91 12.62 -9.01 -3.82
CA ASP A 91 13.47 -8.68 -4.96
C ASP A 91 14.11 -9.94 -5.60
N ALA A 92 14.84 -9.75 -6.70
CA ALA A 92 15.54 -10.83 -7.39
C ALA A 92 16.62 -11.53 -6.54
N LYS A 93 17.02 -10.95 -5.41
CA LYS A 93 17.94 -11.52 -4.42
C LYS A 93 17.21 -12.16 -3.24
N LEU A 94 15.91 -12.39 -3.39
CA LEU A 94 15.03 -12.94 -2.37
C LEU A 94 14.98 -12.11 -1.09
N GLN A 95 15.23 -10.80 -1.18
CA GLN A 95 15.17 -9.88 -0.04
C GLN A 95 13.82 -9.17 0.04
N PRO A 96 13.15 -9.19 1.20
CA PRO A 96 11.88 -8.51 1.38
C PRO A 96 12.06 -7.00 1.49
N GLN A 97 11.17 -6.26 0.83
CA GLN A 97 11.08 -4.80 0.91
C GLN A 97 9.64 -4.37 1.10
N LEU A 98 9.40 -3.42 2.01
CA LEU A 98 8.08 -2.87 2.24
C LEU A 98 7.75 -1.82 1.19
N LEU A 99 6.51 -1.81 0.71
CA LEU A 99 5.97 -0.78 -0.16
C LEU A 99 5.30 0.30 0.71
N ILE A 100 5.79 1.53 0.63
CA ILE A 100 5.45 2.61 1.57
C ILE A 100 4.92 3.86 0.86
N LEU A 101 3.84 4.40 1.39
CA LEU A 101 3.43 5.79 1.16
C LEU A 101 3.93 6.65 2.33
N ASP A 102 4.64 7.72 1.99
CA ASP A 102 5.26 8.62 2.96
C ASP A 102 4.67 10.03 2.78
N PRO A 103 3.92 10.57 3.78
CA PRO A 103 3.29 11.88 3.66
C PRO A 103 4.31 13.03 3.54
N ALA A 104 5.58 12.81 3.89
CA ALA A 104 6.64 13.80 3.73
C ALA A 104 7.26 13.79 2.32
N LYS A 105 6.94 12.80 1.47
CA LYS A 105 7.51 12.67 0.14
C LYS A 105 6.52 13.11 -0.94
N LYS A 106 7.04 13.85 -1.92
CA LYS A 106 6.29 14.17 -3.15
C LYS A 106 6.49 13.04 -4.16
N VAL A 107 5.41 12.61 -4.80
CA VAL A 107 5.48 11.71 -5.96
C VAL A 107 6.20 12.42 -7.11
N ALA A 108 7.21 11.76 -7.68
CA ALA A 108 7.97 12.32 -8.80
C ALA A 108 7.06 12.57 -10.02
N PRO A 109 7.20 13.70 -10.74
CA PRO A 109 6.32 14.04 -11.86
C PRO A 109 6.18 12.93 -12.93
N PRO A 110 7.25 12.19 -13.31
CA PRO A 110 7.11 11.08 -14.25
C PRO A 110 6.19 9.96 -13.74
N LEU A 111 6.30 9.59 -12.46
CA LEU A 111 5.43 8.56 -11.84
C LEU A 111 3.98 9.03 -11.74
N ARG A 112 3.77 10.31 -11.43
CA ARG A 112 2.42 10.89 -11.39
C ARG A 112 1.76 10.82 -12.77
N LYS A 113 2.47 11.27 -13.81
CA LYS A 113 1.97 11.22 -15.19
C LYS A 113 1.68 9.78 -15.63
N LEU A 114 2.54 8.84 -15.29
CA LEU A 114 2.32 7.42 -15.58
C LEU A 114 1.05 6.90 -14.88
N SER A 115 0.86 7.22 -13.59
CA SER A 115 -0.34 6.84 -12.84
C SER A 115 -1.63 7.41 -13.44
N GLU A 116 -1.61 8.67 -13.89
CA GLU A 116 -2.75 9.32 -14.55
C GLU A 116 -3.09 8.61 -15.88
N GLN A 117 -2.06 8.24 -16.66
CA GLN A 117 -2.24 7.50 -17.92
C GLN A 117 -2.82 6.10 -17.69
N MET A 118 -2.34 5.39 -16.65
CA MET A 118 -2.87 4.07 -16.29
C MET A 118 -4.34 4.14 -15.86
N SER A 119 -4.69 5.13 -15.02
CA SER A 119 -6.07 5.33 -14.58
C SER A 119 -7.01 5.69 -15.73
N ALA A 120 -6.56 6.54 -16.66
CA ALA A 120 -7.34 6.88 -17.85
C ALA A 120 -7.59 5.66 -18.76
N ALA A 121 -6.58 4.79 -18.93
CA ALA A 121 -6.71 3.56 -19.71
C ALA A 121 -7.69 2.56 -19.10
N GLU A 122 -7.74 2.45 -17.77
CA GLU A 122 -8.66 1.56 -17.04
C GLU A 122 -10.12 2.05 -17.10
N SER A 123 -10.32 3.37 -17.21
CA SER A 123 -11.65 3.98 -17.31
C SER A 123 -12.25 4.00 -18.74
N ALA A 124 -11.51 3.57 -19.76
CA ALA A 124 -12.00 3.57 -21.14
C ALA A 124 -13.04 2.45 -21.35
N PRO A 125 -14.21 2.73 -21.95
CA PRO A 125 -15.21 1.70 -22.20
C PRO A 125 -14.64 0.62 -23.12
N ALA A 126 -14.84 -0.65 -22.75
CA ALA A 126 -14.53 -1.79 -23.62
C ALA A 126 -15.23 -1.59 -24.95
N GLN A 127 -14.47 -1.45 -26.04
CA GLN A 127 -15.06 -1.30 -27.36
C GLN A 127 -15.89 -2.56 -27.67
N PRO A 128 -17.17 -2.43 -28.07
CA PRO A 128 -17.93 -3.57 -28.57
C PRO A 128 -17.18 -4.17 -29.76
N GLY A 129 -16.99 -5.48 -29.74
CA GLY A 129 -16.29 -6.22 -30.78
C GLY A 129 -16.79 -5.83 -32.17
N ARG A 130 -15.85 -5.45 -33.04
CA ARG A 130 -16.13 -5.16 -34.45
C ARG A 130 -16.60 -6.47 -35.12
N PRO A 131 -17.75 -6.51 -35.80
CA PRO A 131 -18.11 -7.69 -36.57
C PRO A 131 -17.08 -7.88 -37.69
N VAL A 132 -16.61 -9.11 -37.84
CA VAL A 132 -15.89 -9.57 -39.02
C VAL A 132 -16.92 -9.65 -40.14
N ASP A 133 -16.81 -8.78 -41.14
CA ASP A 133 -17.47 -8.99 -42.43
C ASP A 133 -16.44 -9.02 -43.55
N THR A 134 -16.63 -10.04 -44.39
CA THR A 134 -15.78 -10.48 -45.49
C THR A 134 -16.20 -9.75 -46.77
N THR A 135 -15.33 -9.72 -47.81
CA THR A 135 -15.59 -9.39 -49.25
C THR A 135 -15.91 -7.91 -49.60
N THR A 136 -15.36 -7.18 -50.59
CA THR A 136 -14.32 -7.32 -51.66
C THR A 136 -13.94 -5.86 -52.13
N PRO A 137 -13.20 -5.53 -53.23
CA PRO A 137 -12.09 -4.56 -53.18
C PRO A 137 -12.26 -3.24 -53.99
N ALA A 138 -11.25 -2.37 -53.79
CA ALA A 138 -10.75 -1.30 -54.68
C ALA A 138 -11.46 0.09 -54.67
N SER A 139 -10.81 1.07 -54.04
CA SER A 139 -10.34 2.28 -54.75
C SER A 139 -9.19 2.94 -53.98
N ALA A 140 -8.18 3.40 -54.73
CA ALA A 140 -6.96 3.97 -54.22
C ALA A 140 -7.17 5.43 -53.77
N GLY A 141 -7.02 5.68 -52.48
CA GLY A 141 -6.89 7.01 -51.89
C GLY A 141 -5.79 6.96 -50.83
N SER A 142 -4.59 7.41 -51.18
CA SER A 142 -3.44 7.47 -50.28
C SER A 142 -3.64 8.57 -49.25
N VAL A 143 -4.18 8.20 -48.09
CA VAL A 143 -4.03 8.96 -46.84
C VAL A 143 -3.27 8.03 -45.90
N GLY A 144 -1.96 8.24 -45.80
CA GLY A 144 -1.11 7.46 -44.91
C GLY A 144 -1.61 7.54 -43.47
N PRO A 145 -1.54 6.45 -42.68
CA PRO A 145 -2.00 6.49 -41.31
C PRO A 145 -1.08 7.46 -40.56
N THR A 146 -1.65 8.54 -40.02
CA THR A 146 -1.04 9.27 -38.92
C THR A 146 -0.86 8.28 -37.79
N ARG A 147 0.33 7.68 -37.73
CA ARG A 147 0.80 6.84 -36.64
C ARG A 147 0.70 7.70 -35.39
N ALA A 148 -0.35 7.50 -34.60
CA ALA A 148 -0.45 8.04 -33.26
C ALA A 148 0.87 7.65 -32.57
N ARG A 149 1.75 8.63 -32.34
CA ARG A 149 3.01 8.40 -31.65
C ARG A 149 2.62 7.98 -30.25
N LYS A 150 2.63 6.67 -29.97
CA LYS A 150 2.54 6.14 -28.61
C LYS A 150 3.60 6.89 -27.82
N ALA A 151 3.18 7.70 -26.84
CA ALA A 151 4.10 8.46 -26.03
C ALA A 151 5.17 7.50 -25.47
N PRO A 152 6.44 7.92 -25.35
CA PRO A 152 7.47 7.06 -24.80
C PRO A 152 7.02 6.61 -23.41
N GLU A 153 6.79 5.30 -23.29
CA GLU A 153 6.40 4.64 -22.05
C GLU A 153 7.57 4.75 -21.07
N LEU A 154 7.31 5.20 -19.85
CA LEU A 154 8.37 5.41 -18.86
C LEU A 154 8.96 4.05 -18.45
N ASP A 155 10.19 3.75 -18.88
CA ASP A 155 10.89 2.55 -18.41
C ASP A 155 11.35 2.72 -16.95
N LEU A 156 10.68 2.02 -16.05
CA LEU A 156 10.99 2.02 -14.62
C LEU A 156 12.31 1.29 -14.29
N HIS A 157 12.76 0.37 -15.14
CA HIS A 157 14.02 -0.36 -14.95
C HIS A 157 15.23 0.57 -15.15
N ALA A 158 15.15 1.45 -16.15
CA ALA A 158 16.14 2.51 -16.36
C ALA A 158 16.19 3.56 -15.23
N HIS A 159 15.14 3.63 -14.38
CA HIS A 159 15.00 4.64 -13.34
C HIS A 159 14.74 4.06 -11.94
N PRO A 160 15.67 3.26 -11.39
CA PRO A 160 15.45 2.52 -10.13
C PRO A 160 15.17 3.43 -8.92
N LYS A 161 15.63 4.68 -8.96
CA LYS A 161 15.40 5.67 -7.89
C LYS A 161 13.94 6.10 -7.78
N LEU A 162 13.16 6.03 -8.85
CA LEU A 162 11.75 6.44 -8.84
C LEU A 162 10.95 5.55 -7.89
N LEU A 163 11.04 4.23 -8.06
CA LEU A 163 10.38 3.27 -7.17
C LEU A 163 11.13 3.05 -5.86
N GLY A 164 12.46 3.19 -5.86
CA GLY A 164 13.29 3.07 -4.66
C GLY A 164 12.89 4.04 -3.54
N ALA A 165 12.35 5.21 -3.88
CA ALA A 165 11.84 6.17 -2.90
C ALA A 165 10.63 5.66 -2.09
N HIS A 166 9.93 4.65 -2.60
CA HIS A 166 8.72 4.04 -2.03
C HIS A 166 8.99 2.64 -1.45
N ARG A 167 10.25 2.22 -1.40
CA ARG A 167 10.68 0.96 -0.82
C ARG A 167 11.37 1.19 0.52
N LEU A 168 11.16 0.27 1.45
CA LEU A 168 11.89 0.26 2.71
C LEU A 168 12.50 -1.11 2.93
N THR A 169 13.83 -1.14 2.93
CA THR A 169 14.62 -2.35 3.13
C THR A 169 14.79 -2.68 4.61
N LEU A 170 15.20 -3.92 4.91
CA LEU A 170 15.58 -4.32 6.26
C LEU A 170 16.71 -3.45 6.84
N LYS A 171 17.67 -3.05 6.00
CA LYS A 171 18.77 -2.13 6.37
C LYS A 171 18.26 -0.76 6.80
N GLU A 172 17.25 -0.23 6.13
CA GLU A 172 16.66 1.06 6.50
C GLU A 172 15.81 0.95 7.76
N LEU A 173 15.12 -0.18 7.94
CA LEU A 173 14.39 -0.47 9.17
C LEU A 173 15.32 -0.50 10.39
N SER A 174 16.55 -1.00 10.24
CA SER A 174 17.56 -1.02 11.32
C SER A 174 17.97 0.36 11.85
N LYS A 175 17.65 1.45 11.16
CA LYS A 175 17.99 2.81 11.59
C LYS A 175 17.16 3.30 12.77
N LYS A 176 16.08 2.61 13.13
CA LYS A 176 15.21 2.98 14.26
C LYS A 176 15.20 1.87 15.30
N LYS A 177 15.04 2.28 16.56
CA LYS A 177 15.09 1.38 17.72
C LYS A 177 13.80 0.58 17.89
N GLN A 178 12.66 1.19 17.56
CA GLN A 178 11.35 0.60 17.75
C GLN A 178 10.38 1.02 16.65
N TYR A 179 9.34 0.22 16.49
CA TYR A 179 8.23 0.49 15.59
C TYR A 179 6.90 0.15 16.27
N GLN A 180 5.84 0.81 15.82
CA GLN A 180 4.47 0.40 16.10
C GLN A 180 3.70 0.29 14.79
N ILE A 181 2.83 -0.70 14.72
CA ILE A 181 1.85 -0.84 13.64
C ILE A 181 0.47 -0.69 14.23
N LEU A 182 -0.41 0.00 13.50
CA LEU A 182 -1.85 -0.15 13.67
C LEU A 182 -2.46 -0.75 12.41
N TYR A 183 -3.31 -1.75 12.63
CA TYR A 183 -4.05 -2.41 11.55
C TYR A 183 -5.53 -2.55 11.89
N VAL A 184 -6.37 -2.56 10.86
CA VAL A 184 -7.82 -2.77 10.97
C VAL A 184 -8.10 -4.28 10.93
N LEU A 185 -8.98 -4.74 11.83
CA LEU A 185 -9.35 -6.15 11.99
C LEU A 185 -10.46 -6.60 11.04
N ASP A 186 -11.39 -5.70 10.70
CA ASP A 186 -12.61 -6.02 9.94
C ASP A 186 -12.67 -5.37 8.57
N HIS A 187 -13.45 -5.97 7.68
CA HIS A 187 -14.14 -5.22 6.63
C HIS A 187 -15.25 -4.38 7.29
N VAL A 188 -15.41 -3.12 6.85
CA VAL A 188 -16.33 -2.07 7.36
C VAL A 188 -17.47 -2.61 8.26
N PRO A 189 -17.56 -2.19 9.53
CA PRO A 189 -18.63 -2.64 10.42
C PRO A 189 -20.02 -2.24 9.90
N LYS A 190 -21.01 -3.10 10.14
CA LYS A 190 -22.44 -2.78 9.99
C LYS A 190 -22.81 -1.56 10.85
N PRO A 191 -23.80 -0.75 10.43
CA PRO A 191 -24.16 0.50 11.09
C PRO A 191 -24.48 0.26 12.57
N ALA A 192 -24.14 1.27 13.38
CA ALA A 192 -24.23 1.25 14.84
C ALA A 192 -25.69 1.15 15.33
N THR A 193 -26.27 -0.05 15.28
CA THR A 193 -27.34 -0.43 16.20
C THR A 193 -26.68 -0.86 17.49
N ALA A 194 -26.57 0.07 18.44
CA ALA A 194 -26.24 -0.11 19.86
C ALA A 194 -25.61 -1.46 20.22
N ASP A 195 -24.30 -1.60 20.00
CA ASP A 195 -23.53 -2.70 20.59
C ASP A 195 -23.27 -2.33 22.07
N PRO A 196 -23.88 -3.03 23.04
CA PRO A 196 -23.69 -2.74 24.47
C PRO A 196 -22.26 -3.00 24.94
N ASP A 197 -21.44 -3.72 24.16
CA ASP A 197 -20.05 -4.02 24.46
C ASP A 197 -19.05 -3.03 23.82
N GLN A 198 -19.51 -1.86 23.35
CA GLN A 198 -18.60 -0.85 22.83
C GLN A 198 -17.54 -0.52 23.91
N PRO A 199 -16.25 -0.85 23.66
CA PRO A 199 -15.25 -0.81 24.70
C PRO A 199 -15.09 0.62 25.18
N LYS A 200 -15.34 0.85 26.47
CA LYS A 200 -15.03 2.12 27.10
C LYS A 200 -13.50 2.31 27.01
N PHE A 201 -13.03 3.26 26.20
CA PHE A 201 -11.60 3.51 25.88
C PHE A 201 -10.75 4.02 27.07
N HIS A 202 -10.90 3.46 28.27
CA HIS A 202 -10.11 3.83 29.44
C HIS A 202 -8.69 3.26 29.38
N THR A 203 -8.51 2.12 28.69
CA THR A 203 -7.24 1.42 28.59
C THR A 203 -6.96 1.04 27.14
N ILE A 204 -5.89 1.59 26.56
CA ILE A 204 -5.38 1.16 25.25
C ILE A 204 -4.35 0.06 25.49
N ARG A 205 -4.48 -1.06 24.79
CA ARG A 205 -3.53 -2.18 24.83
C ARG A 205 -2.88 -2.39 23.47
N SER A 206 -1.65 -2.86 23.48
CA SER A 206 -0.91 -3.26 22.30
C SER A 206 -0.42 -4.70 22.44
N LEU A 207 -0.30 -5.39 21.30
CA LEU A 207 0.39 -6.68 21.23
C LEU A 207 1.89 -6.41 21.12
N ARG A 208 2.68 -6.87 22.09
CA ARG A 208 4.13 -6.69 22.07
C ARG A 208 4.81 -7.90 21.44
N ILE A 209 5.62 -7.66 20.40
CA ILE A 209 6.44 -8.68 19.74
C ILE A 209 7.91 -8.39 20.07
N VAL A 210 8.48 -9.21 20.96
CA VAL A 210 9.91 -9.25 21.30
C VAL A 210 10.58 -10.37 20.55
#